data_AF-A0AAU1EXX7-F1
#
_entry.id   AF-A0AAU1EXX7-F1
#
_cell.length_a   1.000
_cell.length_b   1.000
_cell.length_c   1.000
_cell.angle_alpha   90.00
_cell.angle_beta   90.00
_cell.angle_gamma   90.00
#
_symmetry.space_group_name_H-M   'P 1'
#
loop_
_entity.id
_entity.type
_entity.pdbx_description
1 polymer ?
#
loop_
_entity_poly.entity_id
_entity_poly.type
_entity_poly.pdbx_seq_one_letter_code
_entity_poly.pdbx_strand_id
1 'polypeptide(L)' 'MTPPPERKQVLLRLDPAVYEALARWASDELRSANAQIEFVLRRALSDAGRLPGGVGPLPRRGRPPVAGPRDDAE' A
#
# COMPACT_ATOMS: atom_id res chain seq x y z
N MET A 1 12.63 -9.75 18.02
CA MET A 1 12.28 -8.77 16.98
C MET A 1 10.83 -9.03 16.61
N THR A 2 9.91 -8.13 16.94
CA THR A 2 8.47 -8.31 16.65
C THR A 2 8.25 -8.29 15.14
N PRO A 3 7.53 -9.27 14.56
CA PRO A 3 7.24 -9.27 13.13
C PRO A 3 6.41 -8.02 12.77
N PRO A 4 6.60 -7.45 11.57
CA PRO A 4 5.79 -6.33 11.13
C PRO A 4 4.32 -6.75 11.06
N PRO A 5 3.38 -5.86 11.43
CA PRO A 5 1.96 -6.16 11.38
C PRO A 5 1.54 -6.56 9.97
N GLU A 6 0.63 -7.54 9.88
CA GLU A 6 0.12 -7.99 8.60
C GLU A 6 -0.61 -6.87 7.86
N ARG A 7 -0.47 -6.85 6.53
CA ARG A 7 -1.18 -5.87 5.70
C ARG A 7 -2.65 -6.26 5.62
N LYS A 8 -3.53 -5.31 5.99
CA LYS A 8 -4.97 -5.49 5.81
C LYS A 8 -5.33 -5.38 4.34
N GLN A 9 -5.93 -6.42 3.78
CA GLN A 9 -6.52 -6.37 2.44
C GLN A 9 -7.91 -5.73 2.54
N VAL A 10 -8.17 -4.74 1.68
CA VAL A 10 -9.44 -4.03 1.64
C VAL A 10 -9.97 -4.00 0.21
N LEU A 11 -11.27 -4.25 0.03
CA LEU A 11 -11.93 -4.06 -1.25
C LEU A 11 -12.30 -2.59 -1.40
N LEU A 12 -11.72 -1.93 -2.40
CA LEU A 12 -11.93 -0.51 -2.67
C LEU A 12 -12.87 -0.37 -3.87
N ARG A 13 -13.99 0.33 -3.68
CA ARG A 13 -14.87 0.73 -4.78
C ARG A 13 -14.37 2.06 -5.30
N LEU A 14 -13.90 2.07 -6.55
CA LEU A 14 -13.38 3.25 -7.21
C LEU A 14 -14.16 3.47 -8.50
N ASP A 15 -14.30 4.73 -8.89
CA ASP A 15 -14.67 5.07 -10.24
C ASP A 15 -13.60 4.52 -11.21
N PRO A 16 -13.98 3.86 -12.33
CA PRO A 16 -13.00 3.30 -13.26
C PRO A 16 -12.02 4.32 -13.82
N ALA A 17 -12.47 5.54 -14.15
CA ALA A 17 -11.59 6.57 -14.69
C ALA A 17 -10.56 7.05 -13.66
N VAL A 18 -10.93 7.07 -12.38
CA VAL A 18 -10.00 7.37 -11.28
C VAL A 18 -8.95 6.28 -11.14
N TYR A 19 -9.37 5.00 -11.23
CA TYR A 19 -8.42 3.89 -11.21
C TYR A 19 -7.42 3.97 -12.36
N GLU A 20 -7.89 4.24 -13.59
CA GLU A 20 -7.03 4.38 -14.77
C GLU A 20 -6.05 5.56 -14.65
N ALA A 21 -6.47 6.67 -14.04
CA ALA A 21 -5.57 7.78 -13.77
C ALA A 21 -4.47 7.40 -12.75
N LEU A 22 -4.84 6.71 -11.66
CA LEU A 22 -3.89 6.22 -10.66
C LEU A 22 -2.93 5.18 -11.23
N ALA A 23 -3.42 4.27 -12.08
CA ALA A 23 -2.61 3.24 -12.72
C ALA A 23 -1.57 3.86 -13.65
N ARG A 24 -1.95 4.82 -14.49
CA ARG A 24 -1.03 5.56 -15.36
C ARG A 24 0.04 6.31 -14.56
N TRP A 25 -0.36 7.03 -13.52
CA TRP A 25 0.59 7.73 -12.65
C TRP A 25 1.56 6.76 -11.96
N ALA A 26 1.07 5.61 -11.49
CA ALA A 26 1.91 4.56 -10.93
C ALA A 26 2.95 4.06 -11.95
N SER A 27 2.55 3.84 -13.20
CA SER A 27 3.43 3.42 -14.30
C SER A 27 4.53 4.45 -14.57
N ASP A 28 4.18 5.74 -14.64
CA ASP A 28 5.14 6.83 -14.87
C ASP A 28 6.22 6.88 -13.77
N GLU A 29 5.84 6.51 -12.54
CA GLU A 29 6.74 6.50 -11.39
C GLU A 29 7.38 5.13 -11.13
N LEU A 30 7.18 4.12 -11.98
CA LEU A 30 7.68 2.76 -11.79
C LEU A 30 7.22 2.14 -10.46
N ARG A 31 5.93 2.30 -10.14
CA ARG A 31 5.24 1.74 -8.97
C ARG A 31 4.10 0.81 -9.42
N SER A 32 3.70 -0.11 -8.54
CA SER A 32 2.41 -0.78 -8.71
C SER A 32 1.27 0.17 -8.34
N ALA A 33 0.08 -0.05 -8.90
CA ALA A 33 -1.10 0.74 -8.56
C ALA A 33 -1.39 0.73 -7.04
N ASN A 34 -1.24 -0.42 -6.36
CA ASN A 34 -1.41 -0.50 -4.91
C ASN A 34 -0.37 0.31 -4.14
N ALA A 35 0.89 0.32 -4.58
CA ALA A 35 1.93 1.14 -3.96
C ALA A 35 1.66 2.63 -4.16
N GLN A 36 1.12 3.02 -5.31
CA GLN A 36 0.71 4.39 -5.59
C GLN A 36 -0.46 4.83 -4.71
N ILE A 37 -1.51 4.00 -4.60
CA ILE A 37 -2.66 4.26 -3.73
C ILE A 37 -2.21 4.45 -2.28
N GLU A 38 -1.37 3.56 -1.76
CA GLU A 38 -0.83 3.67 -0.40
C GLU A 38 -0.03 4.98 -0.20
N PHE A 39 0.80 5.35 -1.17
CA PHE A 39 1.57 6.60 -1.13
C PHE A 39 0.64 7.82 -1.04
N VAL A 40 -0.36 7.90 -1.92
CA VAL A 40 -1.34 9.00 -1.95
C VAL A 40 -2.13 9.08 -0.64
N LEU A 41 -2.61 7.95 -0.12
CA LEU A 41 -3.37 7.91 1.13
C LEU A 41 -2.53 8.38 2.33
N ARG A 42 -1.28 7.94 2.43
CA ARG A 42 -0.37 8.39 3.50
C ARG A 42 -0.08 9.87 3.39
N ARG A 43 0.16 10.36 2.18
CA ARG A 43 0.40 11.78 1.94
C ARG A 43 -0.82 12.60 2.35
N ALA A 44 -2.02 12.22 1.92
CA ALA A 44 -3.26 12.89 2.28
C ALA A 44 -3.52 12.88 3.79
N LEU A 45 -3.27 11.76 4.47
CA LEU A 45 -3.38 11.67 5.93
C LEU A 45 -2.36 12.56 6.64
N SER A 46 -1.12 12.62 6.15
CA SER A 46 -0.08 13.49 6.68
C SER A 46 -0.44 14.95 6.52
N ASP A 47 -0.85 15.36 5.31
CA ASP A 47 -1.23 16.74 5.00
C ASP A 47 -2.47 17.17 5.80
N ALA A 48 -3.37 16.23 6.12
CA ALA A 48 -4.51 16.46 7.00
C ALA A 48 -4.18 16.41 8.51
N GLY A 49 -2.94 16.10 8.90
CA GLY A 49 -2.56 15.93 10.31
C GLY A 49 -3.17 14.71 11.00
N ARG A 50 -3.58 13.70 10.22
CA ARG A 50 -4.30 12.49 10.68
C ARG A 50 -3.48 11.21 10.58
N LEU A 51 -2.23 11.28 10.12
CA LEU A 51 -1.36 10.11 10.05
C LEU A 51 -0.99 9.63 11.47
N PRO A 52 -1.29 8.37 11.85
CA PRO A 52 -0.94 7.88 13.18
C PRO A 52 0.58 7.81 13.39
N GLY A 53 1.07 8.17 14.58
CA GLY A 53 2.51 8.21 14.88
C GLY A 53 3.23 6.86 14.85
N GLY A 54 2.49 5.74 14.92
CA GLY A 54 3.04 4.38 14.86
C GLY A 54 3.13 3.77 13.46
N VAL A 55 2.84 4.54 12.40
CA VAL A 55 2.88 4.01 11.04
C VAL A 55 4.32 3.77 10.61
N GLY A 56 4.69 2.51 10.37
CA GLY A 56 6.01 2.12 9.86
C GLY A 56 6.31 2.70 8.47
N PRO A 57 7.59 2.74 8.06
CA PRO A 57 8.01 3.31 6.78
C PRO A 57 7.39 2.57 5.59
N LEU A 58 7.25 3.27 4.46
CA LEU A 58 6.85 2.64 3.19
C LEU A 58 7.84 1.52 2.83
N PRO A 59 7.37 0.35 2.37
CA PRO A 59 8.25 -0.73 1.93
C PRO A 59 9.18 -0.26 0.81
N ARG A 60 10.44 -0.70 0.84
CA ARG A 60 11.38 -0.41 -0.24
C ARG A 60 10.92 -1.05 -1.55
N ARG A 61 11.22 -0.39 -2.66
CA ARG A 61 11.00 -0.94 -4.01
C ARG A 61 11.74 -2.27 -4.15
N GLY A 62 11.08 -3.25 -4.76
CA GLY A 62 11.66 -4.57 -5.02
C GLY A 62 10.73 -5.72 -4.64
N ARG A 63 11.22 -6.94 -4.86
CA ARG A 63 10.51 -8.17 -4.49
C ARG A 63 10.30 -8.18 -2.97
N PRO A 64 9.06 -8.36 -2.48
CA PRO A 64 8.83 -8.61 -1.07
C PRO A 64 9.72 -9.77 -0.60
N PRO A 65 10.25 -9.77 0.64
CA PRO A 65 10.80 -10.99 1.20
C PRO A 65 9.75 -12.09 1.07
N VAL A 66 10.12 -13.28 0.56
CA VAL A 66 9.22 -14.42 0.55
C VAL A 66 8.82 -14.67 2.00
N ALA A 67 7.58 -14.35 2.34
CA ALA A 67 6.98 -14.85 3.57
C ALA A 67 6.87 -16.36 3.37
N GLY A 68 7.43 -17.14 4.31
CA GLY A 68 7.27 -18.59 4.33
C GLY A 68 5.78 -18.98 4.33
N PRO A 69 5.47 -20.26 4.03
CA PRO A 69 4.08 -20.70 3.88
C PRO A 69 3.29 -20.31 5.13
N ARG A 70 2.15 -19.64 4.92
CA ARG A 70 1.14 -19.55 5.97
C ARG A 70 0.38 -20.87 5.92
N ASP A 71 0.48 -21.64 7.01
CA ASP A 71 -0.41 -22.78 7.24
C ASP A 71 -1.80 -22.20 7.55
N ASP A 72 -2.56 -21.97 6.49
CA ASP A 72 -3.98 -21.67 6.58
C ASP A 72 -4.71 -23.01 6.61
N ALA A 73 -4.71 -23.66 7.78
CA ALA A 73 -5.59 -24.78 8.07
C ALA A 73 -7.00 -24.25 8.34
N GLU A 74 -7.91 -24.38 7.37
CA GLU A 74 -9.29 -24.90 7.50
C GLU A 74 -9.93 -25.14 6.11
#